data_AF-A0A838SF84-F1
#
_entry.id   AF-A0A838SF84-F1
#
_cell.length_a   1.000
_cell.length_b   1.000
_cell.length_c   1.000
_cell.angle_alpha   90.00
_cell.angle_beta   90.00
_cell.angle_gamma   90.00
#
_symmetry.space_group_name_H-M   'P 1'
#
loop_
_entity.id
_entity.type
_entity.pdbx_description
1 polymer ?
#
loop_
_entity_poly.entity_id
_entity_poly.type
_entity_poly.pdbx_seq_one_letter_code
_entity_poly.pdbx_strand_id
1 'polypeptide(L)' 'MLLLTLVLGEACSSQSGAQPKTTSHPVEQELQMAKTKSLYVIVDTDKNIVLLKARGIPLRTFPLTRAEWIGTPLT' A
#
# COMPACT_ATOMS: atom_id res chain seq x y z
N MET A 1 8.73 -30.07 -11.92
CA MET A 1 8.71 -30.02 -10.44
C MET A 1 10.14 -30.10 -9.94
N LEU A 2 10.64 -29.06 -9.28
CA LEU A 2 11.75 -29.16 -8.32
C LEU A 2 11.64 -27.94 -7.39
N LEU A 3 11.60 -28.21 -6.09
CA LEU A 3 11.31 -27.26 -5.01
C LEU A 3 12.46 -26.26 -4.84
N LEU A 4 12.13 -24.98 -4.66
CA LEU A 4 13.07 -24.00 -4.08
C LEU A 4 12.73 -23.84 -2.59
N THR A 5 13.53 -24.47 -1.75
CA THR A 5 13.61 -24.29 -0.30
C THR A 5 14.07 -22.88 0.03
N LEU A 6 13.23 -22.08 0.71
CA LEU A 6 13.66 -20.88 1.40
C LEU A 6 14.03 -21.28 2.84
N VAL A 7 15.32 -21.15 3.17
CA VAL A 7 15.88 -21.46 4.49
C VAL A 7 15.50 -20.36 5.50
N LEU A 8 15.13 -20.79 6.70
CA LEU A 8 14.86 -19.99 7.90
C LEU A 8 16.01 -19.03 8.24
N GLY A 9 15.65 -17.82 8.67
CA GLY A 9 16.50 -16.96 9.49
C GLY A 9 15.70 -16.51 10.72
N GLU A 10 16.20 -16.86 11.91
CA GLU A 10 15.54 -16.68 13.20
C GLU A 10 15.41 -15.22 13.67
N ALA A 11 14.40 -15.02 14.51
CA ALA A 11 14.37 -14.15 15.69
C ALA A 11 14.83 -12.69 15.55
N CYS A 12 13.87 -11.77 15.69
CA CYS A 12 14.00 -10.72 16.70
C CYS A 12 12.61 -10.26 17.14
N SER A 13 12.17 -10.77 18.30
CA SER A 13 11.17 -10.07 19.11
C SER A 13 11.78 -8.73 19.53
N SER A 14 11.22 -7.64 19.03
CA SER A 14 11.36 -6.33 19.65
C SER A 14 10.01 -5.65 19.55
N GLN A 15 9.22 -5.92 20.58
CA GLN A 15 8.05 -5.16 20.97
C GLN A 15 8.52 -3.73 21.31
N SER A 16 8.55 -2.85 20.31
CA SER A 16 8.70 -1.42 20.52
C SER A 16 7.36 -0.75 20.24
N GLY A 17 6.59 -0.57 21.30
CA GLY A 17 5.44 0.32 21.33
C GLY A 17 5.91 1.77 21.28
N ALA A 18 6.26 2.24 20.08
CA ALA A 18 6.43 3.65 19.79
C ALA A 18 5.43 3.98 18.68
N GLN A 19 4.30 4.57 19.08
CA GLN A 19 3.36 5.21 18.16
C GLN A 19 4.15 6.09 17.18
N PRO A 20 4.12 5.86 15.87
CA PRO A 20 4.71 6.81 14.94
C PRO A 20 3.79 8.04 14.93
N LYS A 21 4.17 9.06 15.69
CA LYS A 21 3.73 10.44 15.40
C LYS A 21 4.43 10.87 14.12
N THR A 22 3.95 10.36 13.00
CA THR A 22 4.38 10.82 11.68
C THR A 22 3.20 11.54 11.08
N THR A 23 3.03 12.81 11.45
CA THR A 23 2.37 13.78 10.57
C THR A 23 3.34 14.05 9.42
N SER A 24 3.63 13.02 8.61
CA SER A 24 4.42 13.17 7.40
C SER A 24 3.58 13.96 6.41
N HIS A 25 4.12 15.06 5.90
CA HIS A 25 3.54 15.80 4.80
C HIS A 25 3.18 14.80 3.66
N PRO A 26 2.03 14.95 2.97
CA PRO A 26 1.56 13.96 1.98
C PRO A 26 2.62 13.60 0.92
N VAL A 27 3.45 14.57 0.56
CA VAL A 27 4.58 14.39 -0.36
C VAL A 27 5.65 13.45 0.19
N GLU A 28 6.02 13.58 1.46
CA GLU A 28 7.03 12.70 2.07
C GLU A 28 6.50 11.27 2.18
N GLN A 29 5.22 11.11 2.53
CA GLN A 29 4.59 9.79 2.55
C GLN A 29 4.60 9.15 1.16
N GLU A 30 4.31 9.93 0.11
CA GLU A 30 4.39 9.42 -1.27
C GLU A 30 5.83 9.01 -1.64
N LEU A 31 6.83 9.81 -1.26
CA LEU A 31 8.24 9.48 -1.51
C LEU A 31 8.68 8.18 -0.82
N GLN A 32 8.26 7.98 0.43
CA GLN A 32 8.54 6.73 1.15
C GLN A 32 7.85 5.53 0.48
N MET A 33 6.61 5.70 0.01
CA MET A 33 5.89 4.67 -0.73
C MET A 33 6.58 4.34 -2.06
N ALA A 34 7.03 5.35 -2.81
CA ALA A 34 7.76 5.17 -4.07
C ALA A 34 9.08 4.39 -3.89
N LYS A 35 9.76 4.59 -2.75
CA LYS A 35 11.00 3.87 -2.39
C LYS A 35 10.76 2.44 -1.95
N THR A 36 9.70 2.21 -1.15
CA THR A 36 9.50 0.92 -0.46
C THR A 36 8.52 -0.02 -1.15
N LYS A 37 7.64 0.49 -2.02
CA LYS A 37 6.60 -0.30 -2.69
C LYS A 37 6.80 -0.27 -4.20
N SER A 38 6.77 -1.45 -4.81
CA SER A 38 6.80 -1.58 -6.26
C SER A 38 5.53 -1.07 -6.93
N LEU A 39 4.36 -1.27 -6.28
CA LEU A 39 3.04 -0.88 -6.77
C LEU A 39 2.17 -0.42 -5.59
N TYR A 40 1.45 0.68 -5.73
CA TYR A 40 0.52 1.19 -4.73
C TYR A 40 -0.55 2.09 -5.36
N VAL A 41 -1.62 2.35 -4.61
CA VAL A 41 -2.72 3.23 -5.02
C VAL A 41 -2.81 4.44 -4.10
N ILE A 42 -3.15 5.59 -4.65
CA ILE A 42 -3.51 6.80 -3.92
C ILE A 42 -5.01 7.04 -4.16
N VAL A 43 -5.78 7.16 -3.08
CA VAL A 43 -7.19 7.54 -3.16
C VAL A 43 -7.28 9.03 -2.84
N ASP A 44 -7.75 9.81 -3.80
CA ASP A 44 -7.99 11.26 -3.64
C ASP A 44 -9.51 11.47 -3.65
N THR A 45 -10.07 11.61 -2.45
CA THR A 45 -11.53 11.79 -2.25
C THR A 45 -12.01 13.16 -2.69
N ASP A 46 -11.15 14.18 -2.61
CA ASP A 46 -11.50 15.55 -3.00
C ASP A 46 -11.65 15.64 -4.52
N LYS A 47 -10.80 14.94 -5.26
CA LYS A 47 -10.88 14.81 -6.72
C LYS A 47 -11.74 13.64 -7.19
N ASN A 48 -12.27 12.82 -6.28
CA ASN A 48 -13.03 11.61 -6.56
C ASN A 48 -12.32 10.66 -7.55
N ILE A 49 -11.03 10.38 -7.31
CA ILE A 49 -10.20 9.50 -8.15
C ILE A 49 -9.37 8.51 -7.34
N VAL A 50 -8.98 7.42 -7.99
CA VAL A 50 -7.95 6.48 -7.55
C VAL A 50 -6.80 6.50 -8.55
N LEU A 51 -5.58 6.68 -8.08
CA LEU A 51 -4.37 6.73 -8.90
C LEU A 51 -3.47 5.53 -8.60
N LEU A 52 -3.27 4.67 -9.59
CA LEU A 52 -2.32 3.57 -9.52
C LEU A 52 -0.91 4.06 -9.87
N LYS A 53 0.05 3.83 -8.98
CA LYS A 53 1.46 4.19 -9.15
C LYS A 53 2.38 2.97 -9.03
N ALA A 54 3.44 2.96 -9.83
CA ALA A 54 4.57 2.06 -9.66
C ALA A 54 5.83 2.85 -9.37
N ARG A 55 6.45 2.63 -8.20
CA ARG A 55 7.65 3.35 -7.74
C ARG A 55 7.58 4.88 -7.91
N GLY A 56 6.42 5.49 -7.62
CA GLY A 56 6.21 6.93 -7.80
C GLY A 56 5.62 7.36 -9.15
N ILE A 57 5.73 6.51 -10.18
CA ILE A 57 5.28 6.84 -11.54
C ILE A 57 3.77 6.55 -11.66
N PRO A 58 2.93 7.52 -12.05
CA PRO A 58 1.51 7.28 -12.32
C PRO A 58 1.33 6.39 -13.56
N LEU A 59 0.58 5.31 -13.38
CA LEU A 59 0.25 4.37 -14.45
C LEU A 59 -1.16 4.61 -15.00
N ARG A 60 -2.14 4.71 -14.10
CA ARG A 60 -3.55 4.84 -14.48
C ARG A 60 -4.37 5.53 -13.40
N THR A 61 -5.31 6.36 -13.84
CA THR A 61 -6.31 7.02 -12.99
C THR A 61 -7.67 6.39 -13.24
N PHE A 62 -8.41 6.14 -12.17
CA PHE A 62 -9.78 5.63 -12.19
C PHE A 62 -10.70 6.64 -11.50
N PRO A 63 -11.93 6.85 -11.98
CA PRO A 63 -12.93 7.55 -11.19
C PRO A 63 -13.24 6.72 -9.94
N LEU A 64 -13.33 7.38 -8.79
CA LEU A 64 -13.83 6.75 -7.57
C LEU A 64 -15.36 6.66 -7.70
N THR A 65 -15.85 5.62 -8.36
CA THR A 65 -17.28 5.29 -8.35
C THR A 65 -17.63 4.64 -7.01
N ARG A 66 -18.89 4.78 -6.56
CA ARG A 66 -19.35 4.03 -5.38
C ARG A 66 -19.02 2.55 -5.58
N ALA A 67 -18.26 1.99 -4.65
CA ALA A 67 -17.97 0.57 -4.66
C ALA A 67 -19.26 -0.17 -4.29
N GLU A 68 -19.90 -0.79 -5.28
CA GLU A 68 -20.92 -1.79 -5.02
C GLU A 68 -20.21 -3.09 -4.64
N TRP A 69 -20.61 -3.67 -3.51
CA TRP A 69 -20.09 -4.97 -3.10
C TRP A 69 -20.59 -6.03 -4.08
N ILE A 70 -19.72 -6.50 -4.96
CA ILE A 70 -20.01 -7.62 -5.85
C ILE A 70 -19.61 -8.91 -5.13
N GLY A 71 -20.55 -9.49 -4.38
CA GLY A 71 -20.35 -10.78 -3.72
C GLY A 71 -21.33 -11.02 -2.57
N THR A 72 -21.25 -12.21 -1.97
CA THR A 72 -21.94 -12.51 -0.72
C THR A 72 -21.07 -12.04 0.44
N PRO A 73 -21.58 -11.25 1.41
CA PRO A 73 -20.79 -10.92 2.61
C PRO A 73 -20.40 -12.21 3.32
N LEU A 74 -19.14 -12.29 3.75
CA LEU A 74 -18.68 -13.40 4.58
C LEU A 74 -19.43 -13.32 5.91
N THR A 75 -20.16 -14.39 6.25
CA THR A 75 -20.88 -14.56 7.52
C THR A 75 -19.95 -15.06 8.60
#